data_AF-Q0RHX0-F1
#
_entry.id   AF-Q0RHX0-F1
#
_cell.length_a   1.000
_cell.length_b   1.000
_cell.length_c   1.000
_cell.angle_alpha   90.00
_cell.angle_beta   90.00
_cell.angle_gamma   90.00
#
_symmetry.space_group_name_H-M   'P 1'
#
loop_
_entity.id
_entity.type
_entity.pdbx_description
1 polymer ?
#
loop_
_entity_poly.entity_id
_entity_poly.type
_entity_poly.pdbx_seq_one_letter_code
_entity_poly.pdbx_strand_id
1 'polypeptide(L)'
;MTGVDAVAVAAADWFALRPVAARTWLVAEPGHVNCFLVEGDERAVLVDTGLGLADVHAAARSLTDRPILAVNSHGHDDHRGGNWLFRDVAAHPLATPAVTAPVPAERLTAYLTVAREQYAAYARLRADDERFFHLLTEETTPRPLPPSADAWTVPAGPAPVALADGERIDLGGRELTVLHTPGHSPDSLCLFDERDGQLFAGDTLITGDFWVHMPDAEVDVFAATLRSLASRLAGSVRDIYPAHTLRYRVGPDFLRRTADAFEAVAAGKAPGRPGTDLLRRPALRHDFADFSILRPLGVETAAAASAAAAVSAEEGAQAEEGAPAELAAIDPALGAAFAAYERALMAGDVATQQASFSTGADVVRVDGDGPLVGPSALAAYRAARPTPGPRRLRALHVVRSPGETVVTVSTNERLGPDGRIVGLSTQTQVWARTDDGWRVIAACVSPMSDGNLSGAPVAGASWAGVPSADPPGMEPPEGRR
;
A
#
# COMPACT_ATOMS: atom_id res chain seq x y z
N MET A 1 -9.24 5.53 40.70
CA MET A 1 -7.78 5.40 40.97
C MET A 1 -7.50 3.91 41.03
N THR A 2 -6.78 3.26 40.13
CA THR A 2 -5.60 3.62 39.30
C THR A 2 -5.74 2.83 37.98
N GLY A 3 -5.76 3.42 36.79
CA GLY A 3 -4.62 4.02 36.10
C GLY A 3 -4.73 3.58 34.64
N VAL A 4 -5.46 4.33 33.83
CA VAL A 4 -5.54 4.13 32.38
C VAL A 4 -4.60 5.16 31.78
N ASP A 5 -3.30 4.92 31.91
CA ASP A 5 -2.29 5.62 31.11
C ASP A 5 -2.32 5.06 29.68
N ALA A 6 -3.50 5.02 29.04
CA ALA A 6 -3.71 4.42 27.71
C ALA A 6 -3.31 5.36 26.57
N VAL A 7 -2.86 6.57 26.89
CA VAL A 7 -2.36 7.53 25.91
C VAL A 7 -0.87 7.68 26.13
N ALA A 8 -0.09 7.06 25.24
CA ALA A 8 1.35 7.02 25.37
C ALA A 8 2.08 8.01 24.45
N VAL A 9 1.34 8.83 23.70
CA VAL A 9 1.84 9.89 22.82
C VAL A 9 1.11 11.19 23.10
N ALA A 10 1.85 12.30 23.20
CA ALA A 10 1.21 13.60 23.31
C ALA A 10 0.43 13.91 22.02
N ALA A 11 -0.77 14.46 22.16
CA ALA A 11 -1.63 14.80 21.02
C ALA A 11 -0.91 15.66 19.96
N ALA A 12 -0.07 16.59 20.40
CA ALA A 12 0.70 17.47 19.51
C ALA A 12 1.78 16.74 18.68
N ASP A 13 2.26 15.59 19.13
CA ASP A 13 3.29 14.80 18.44
C ASP A 13 2.66 13.82 17.42
N TRP A 14 1.39 13.47 17.61
CA TRP A 14 0.68 12.49 16.80
C TRP A 14 -0.26 13.15 15.77
N PHE A 15 -1.07 14.10 16.20
CA PHE A 15 -2.05 14.72 15.32
C PHE A 15 -1.44 15.89 14.56
N ALA A 16 -1.81 16.01 13.28
CA ALA A 16 -1.62 17.25 12.54
C ALA A 16 -2.94 18.03 12.50
N LEU A 17 -2.90 19.28 12.99
CA LEU A 17 -4.08 20.12 13.13
C LEU A 17 -4.05 21.25 12.12
N ARG A 18 -5.09 21.36 11.28
CA ARG A 18 -5.13 22.37 10.21
C ARG A 18 -6.51 22.96 10.01
N PRO A 19 -6.70 24.29 10.02
CA PRO A 19 -7.94 24.88 9.54
C PRO A 19 -8.12 24.59 8.04
N VAL A 20 -9.23 23.96 7.67
CA VAL A 20 -9.57 23.65 6.26
C VAL A 20 -10.68 24.56 5.72
N ALA A 21 -11.48 25.13 6.63
CA ALA A 21 -12.45 26.18 6.36
C ALA A 21 -12.75 26.99 7.63
N ALA A 22 -13.64 27.98 7.52
CA ALA A 22 -14.10 28.73 8.68
C ALA A 22 -14.76 27.79 9.69
N ARG A 23 -14.23 27.76 10.92
CA ARG A 23 -14.72 26.90 12.01
C ARG A 23 -14.74 25.40 11.66
N THR A 24 -13.86 24.97 10.75
CA THR A 24 -13.67 23.56 10.40
C THR A 24 -12.17 23.24 10.36
N TRP A 25 -11.77 22.19 11.07
CA TRP A 25 -10.37 21.77 11.16
C TRP A 25 -10.21 20.30 10.82
N LEU A 26 -9.12 19.99 10.13
CA LEU A 26 -8.56 18.65 10.06
C LEU A 26 -7.87 18.33 11.39
N VAL A 27 -8.18 17.16 11.93
CA VAL A 27 -7.50 16.50 13.05
C VAL A 27 -6.96 15.18 12.49
N ALA A 28 -5.85 15.25 11.78
CA ALA A 28 -5.32 14.11 11.04
C ALA A 28 -4.42 13.25 11.92
N GLU A 29 -4.50 11.93 11.76
CA GLU A 29 -3.44 10.97 12.01
C GLU A 29 -2.75 10.72 10.65
N PRO A 30 -1.70 11.49 10.29
CA PRO A 30 -1.20 11.48 8.92
C PRO A 30 -0.78 10.08 8.48
N GLY A 31 -1.30 9.64 7.33
CA GLY A 31 -1.07 8.30 6.79
C GLY A 31 -2.04 7.23 7.29
N HIS A 32 -2.89 7.56 8.26
CA HIS A 32 -3.88 6.65 8.87
C HIS A 32 -5.31 7.14 8.62
N VAL A 33 -5.84 8.01 9.49
CA VAL A 33 -7.24 8.45 9.51
C VAL A 33 -7.31 9.97 9.63
N ASN A 34 -8.21 10.58 8.86
CA ASN A 34 -8.51 12.00 8.90
C ASN A 34 -9.81 12.20 9.67
N CYS A 35 -9.72 12.80 10.86
CA CYS A 35 -10.88 13.25 11.61
C CYS A 35 -11.13 14.74 11.32
N PHE A 36 -12.36 15.21 11.54
CA PHE A 36 -12.72 16.61 11.27
C PHE A 36 -13.51 17.23 12.41
N LEU A 37 -13.02 18.36 12.94
CA LEU A 37 -13.74 19.14 13.93
C LEU A 37 -14.55 20.24 13.24
N VAL A 38 -15.84 20.29 13.52
CA VAL A 38 -16.80 21.24 12.94
C VAL A 38 -17.49 21.98 14.07
N GLU A 39 -17.28 23.30 14.17
CA GLU A 39 -17.73 24.08 15.32
C GLU A 39 -18.86 25.05 14.94
N GLY A 40 -19.99 24.99 15.67
CA GLY A 40 -21.03 26.00 15.70
C GLY A 40 -20.94 26.88 16.95
N ASP A 41 -21.95 27.70 17.22
CA ASP A 41 -21.98 28.69 18.30
C ASP A 41 -22.23 28.10 19.70
N GLU A 42 -22.78 26.89 19.78
CA GLU A 42 -23.13 26.23 21.05
C GLU A 42 -22.32 24.96 21.30
N ARG A 43 -22.02 24.18 20.24
CA ARG A 43 -21.23 22.95 20.34
C ARG A 43 -20.40 22.68 19.09
N ALA A 44 -19.51 21.71 19.17
CA ALA A 44 -18.74 21.18 18.05
C ALA A 44 -19.05 19.70 17.83
N VAL A 45 -18.88 19.25 16.59
CA VAL A 45 -18.84 17.83 16.22
C VAL A 45 -17.43 17.46 15.83
N LEU A 46 -16.92 16.37 16.38
CA LEU A 46 -15.72 15.71 15.87
C LEU A 46 -16.18 14.48 15.07
N VAL A 47 -15.95 14.52 13.75
CA VAL A 47 -16.22 13.38 12.86
C VAL A 47 -15.07 12.40 12.96
N ASP A 48 -15.40 11.19 13.42
CA ASP A 48 -14.49 10.10 13.80
C ASP A 48 -13.50 10.43 14.91
N THR A 49 -12.91 9.40 15.52
CA THR A 49 -11.98 9.54 16.66
C THR A 49 -10.65 8.82 16.45
N GLY A 50 -10.36 8.42 15.21
CA GLY A 50 -9.08 7.83 14.81
C GLY A 50 -8.78 6.48 15.47
N LEU A 51 -7.50 6.10 15.45
CA LEU A 51 -7.00 4.84 15.98
C LEU A 51 -7.04 4.77 17.52
N GLY A 52 -7.05 5.91 18.21
CA GLY A 52 -6.92 5.93 19.67
C GLY A 52 -5.51 5.62 20.17
N LEU A 53 -4.48 5.79 19.32
CA LEU A 53 -3.06 5.73 19.72
C LEU A 53 -2.64 6.97 20.55
N ALA A 54 -3.33 8.09 20.36
CA ALA A 54 -3.13 9.32 21.10
C ALA A 54 -4.48 9.94 21.52
N ASP A 55 -4.45 10.91 22.45
CA ASP A 55 -5.66 11.57 22.96
C ASP A 55 -6.23 12.56 21.94
N VAL A 56 -7.14 12.07 21.09
CA VAL A 56 -7.84 12.90 20.10
C VAL A 56 -8.78 13.92 20.76
N HIS A 57 -9.28 13.66 21.96
CA HIS A 57 -10.12 14.63 22.68
C HIS A 57 -9.29 15.83 23.12
N ALA A 58 -8.07 15.62 23.64
CA ALA A 58 -7.12 16.69 23.92
C ALA A 58 -6.73 17.47 22.65
N ALA A 59 -6.50 16.77 21.54
CA ALA A 59 -6.23 17.40 20.24
C ALA A 59 -7.39 18.32 19.81
N ALA A 60 -8.62 17.82 19.83
CA ALA A 60 -9.81 18.59 19.46
C ALA A 60 -10.06 19.76 20.43
N ARG A 61 -9.87 19.56 21.74
CA ARG A 61 -10.01 20.62 22.75
C ARG A 61 -9.00 21.75 22.62
N SER A 62 -7.84 21.50 22.02
CA SER A 62 -6.89 22.58 21.71
C SER A 62 -7.41 23.57 20.65
N LEU A 63 -8.44 23.18 19.89
CA LEU A 63 -9.05 23.96 18.82
C LEU A 63 -10.36 24.64 19.23
N THR A 64 -11.05 24.12 20.26
CA THR A 64 -12.37 24.62 20.70
C THR A 64 -12.61 24.48 22.20
N ASP A 65 -13.22 25.51 22.79
CA ASP A 65 -13.76 25.47 24.15
C ASP A 65 -15.19 24.91 24.23
N ARG A 66 -15.85 24.71 23.08
CA ARG A 66 -17.24 24.27 23.02
C ARG A 66 -17.37 22.79 23.41
N PRO A 67 -18.52 22.36 23.96
CA PRO A 67 -18.82 20.95 24.14
C PRO A 67 -18.65 20.19 22.81
N ILE A 68 -18.01 19.02 22.84
CA ILE A 68 -17.72 18.22 21.65
C ILE A 68 -18.61 16.97 21.68
N LEU A 69 -19.39 16.77 20.61
CA LEU A 69 -20.03 15.51 20.28
C LEU A 69 -19.14 14.73 19.31
N ALA A 70 -18.65 13.56 19.69
CA ALA A 70 -17.99 12.67 18.73
C ALA A 70 -19.05 11.96 17.89
N VAL A 71 -18.92 12.00 16.56
CA VAL A 71 -19.82 11.32 15.63
C VAL A 71 -19.02 10.35 14.79
N ASN A 72 -19.29 9.05 14.91
CA ASN A 72 -18.64 8.07 14.04
C ASN A 72 -19.37 8.03 12.70
N SER A 73 -18.59 8.08 11.61
CA SER A 73 -19.05 7.76 10.27
C SER A 73 -19.49 6.30 10.17
N HIS A 74 -18.79 5.39 10.85
CA HIS A 74 -19.16 3.98 10.99
C HIS A 74 -18.38 3.29 12.13
N GLY A 75 -18.71 2.03 12.42
CA GLY A 75 -18.20 1.27 13.56
C GLY A 75 -16.88 0.52 13.37
N HIS A 76 -16.10 0.78 12.30
CA HIS A 76 -14.77 0.18 12.16
C HIS A 76 -13.78 0.74 13.21
N ASP A 77 -12.77 -0.05 13.55
CA ASP A 77 -11.93 0.17 14.74
C ASP A 77 -11.16 1.49 14.69
N ASP A 78 -10.72 1.87 13.51
CA ASP A 78 -9.92 3.05 13.20
C ASP A 78 -10.72 4.35 13.12
N HIS A 79 -12.05 4.29 13.19
CA HIS A 79 -12.92 5.47 13.25
C HIS A 79 -13.44 5.75 14.66
N ARG A 80 -13.27 4.80 15.58
CA ARG A 80 -13.85 4.81 16.92
C ARG A 80 -12.83 4.68 18.04
N GLY A 81 -11.54 4.63 17.72
CA GLY A 81 -10.48 4.31 18.66
C GLY A 81 -10.39 5.27 19.85
N GLY A 82 -10.77 6.53 19.65
CA GLY A 82 -10.82 7.55 20.70
C GLY A 82 -12.18 7.70 21.40
N ASN A 83 -13.22 6.95 21.03
CA ASN A 83 -14.59 7.17 21.54
C ASN A 83 -14.69 7.14 23.07
N TRP A 84 -13.90 6.29 23.73
CA TRP A 84 -13.89 6.14 25.20
C TRP A 84 -13.41 7.40 25.94
N LEU A 85 -12.79 8.36 25.24
CA LEU A 85 -12.38 9.66 25.77
C LEU A 85 -13.53 10.68 25.81
N PHE A 86 -14.65 10.38 25.15
CA PHE A 86 -15.79 11.29 25.02
C PHE A 86 -16.95 10.81 25.90
N ARG A 87 -17.65 11.78 26.50
CA ARG A 87 -18.92 11.53 27.19
C ARG A 87 -20.05 11.29 26.20
N ASP A 88 -20.10 12.12 25.17
CA ASP A 88 -21.19 12.17 24.20
C ASP A 88 -20.67 11.65 22.85
N VAL A 89 -21.16 10.49 22.45
CA VAL A 89 -20.87 9.84 21.17
C VAL A 89 -22.19 9.61 20.44
N ALA A 90 -22.21 9.79 19.12
CA ALA A 90 -23.35 9.47 18.27
C ALA A 90 -22.90 8.66 17.04
N ALA A 91 -23.77 7.80 16.55
CA ALA A 91 -23.50 6.93 15.40
C ALA A 91 -24.81 6.37 14.82
N HIS A 92 -24.73 5.71 13.67
CA HIS A 92 -25.86 4.92 13.17
C HIS A 92 -26.17 3.78 14.16
N PRO A 93 -27.45 3.41 14.40
CA PRO A 93 -27.82 2.36 15.35
C PRO A 93 -27.10 1.03 15.15
N LEU A 94 -26.83 0.65 13.89
CA LEU A 94 -26.12 -0.58 13.55
C LEU A 94 -24.65 -0.59 14.01
N ALA A 95 -24.05 0.57 14.27
CA ALA A 95 -22.69 0.69 14.81
C ALA A 95 -22.60 0.33 16.30
N THR A 96 -23.72 0.35 17.03
CA THR A 96 -23.77 0.22 18.50
C THR A 96 -23.00 -1.00 19.04
N PRO A 97 -23.16 -2.22 18.49
CA PRO A 97 -22.43 -3.39 18.99
C PRO A 97 -20.90 -3.22 18.88
N ALA A 98 -20.42 -2.64 17.78
CA ALA A 98 -19.01 -2.36 17.59
C ALA A 98 -18.53 -1.27 18.55
N VAL A 99 -19.22 -0.12 18.60
CA VAL A 99 -18.84 1.05 19.42
C VAL A 99 -18.74 0.72 20.92
N THR A 100 -19.64 -0.11 21.42
CA THR A 100 -19.72 -0.49 22.85
C THR A 100 -18.85 -1.70 23.23
N ALA A 101 -18.14 -2.30 22.27
CA ALA A 101 -17.18 -3.37 22.53
C ALA A 101 -15.74 -2.83 22.56
N PRO A 102 -14.82 -3.43 23.33
CA PRO A 102 -13.39 -3.19 23.13
C PRO A 102 -12.93 -3.77 21.79
N VAL A 103 -11.87 -3.21 21.19
CA VAL A 103 -11.26 -3.81 19.99
C VAL A 103 -10.38 -5.00 20.42
N PRO A 104 -10.53 -6.18 19.80
CA PRO A 104 -9.65 -7.33 20.05
C PRO A 104 -8.17 -7.02 19.78
N ALA A 105 -7.28 -7.45 20.67
CA ALA A 105 -5.84 -7.19 20.58
C ALA A 105 -5.21 -7.74 19.29
N GLU A 106 -5.75 -8.82 18.75
CA GLU A 106 -5.29 -9.43 17.50
C GLU A 106 -5.52 -8.50 16.30
N ARG A 107 -6.63 -7.76 16.28
CA ARG A 107 -6.94 -6.78 15.22
C ARG A 107 -6.00 -5.58 15.30
N LEU A 108 -5.72 -5.10 16.52
CA LEU A 108 -4.75 -4.02 16.75
C LEU A 108 -3.33 -4.45 16.34
N THR A 109 -2.94 -5.68 16.67
CA THR A 109 -1.63 -6.25 16.29
C THR A 109 -1.49 -6.38 14.77
N ALA A 110 -2.54 -6.84 14.08
CA ALA A 110 -2.56 -6.91 12.62
C ALA A 110 -2.40 -5.50 11.99
N TYR A 111 -3.10 -4.50 12.54
CA TYR A 111 -2.96 -3.12 12.11
C TYR A 111 -1.53 -2.59 12.31
N LEU A 112 -0.94 -2.78 13.50
CA LEU A 112 0.43 -2.34 13.80
C LEU A 112 1.46 -2.99 12.88
N THR A 113 1.23 -4.24 12.47
CA THR A 113 2.08 -4.92 11.48
C THR A 113 2.10 -4.15 10.17
N VAL A 114 0.93 -3.76 9.65
CA VAL A 114 0.87 -2.97 8.42
C VAL A 114 1.35 -1.55 8.61
N ALA A 115 1.02 -0.89 9.72
CA ALA A 115 1.50 0.45 10.03
C ALA A 115 3.05 0.52 10.01
N ARG A 116 3.74 -0.52 10.49
CA ARG A 116 5.21 -0.64 10.39
C ARG A 116 5.70 -0.79 8.95
N GLU A 117 5.05 -1.62 8.15
CA GLU A 117 5.39 -1.77 6.71
C GLU A 117 5.18 -0.44 5.96
N GLN A 118 4.06 0.22 6.25
CA GLN A 118 3.69 1.52 5.68
C GLN A 118 4.70 2.60 6.06
N TYR A 119 5.11 2.66 7.34
CA TYR A 119 6.13 3.60 7.80
C TYR A 119 7.48 3.39 7.12
N ALA A 120 7.91 2.13 6.93
CA ALA A 120 9.13 1.82 6.18
C ALA A 120 9.04 2.27 4.72
N ALA A 121 7.86 2.18 4.09
CA ALA A 121 7.63 2.72 2.76
C ALA A 121 7.67 4.26 2.73
N TYR A 122 7.07 4.91 3.73
CA TYR A 122 7.09 6.37 3.85
C TYR A 122 8.49 6.94 4.10
N ALA A 123 9.35 6.24 4.84
CA ALA A 123 10.74 6.65 5.01
C ALA A 123 11.49 6.73 3.66
N ARG A 124 11.22 5.79 2.75
CA ARG A 124 11.76 5.83 1.38
C ARG A 124 11.16 6.98 0.57
N LEU A 125 9.82 7.11 0.60
CA LEU A 125 9.13 8.21 -0.08
C LEU A 125 9.65 9.57 0.39
N ARG A 126 9.86 9.76 1.70
CA ARG A 126 10.34 11.01 2.28
C ARG A 126 11.72 11.39 1.76
N ALA A 127 12.64 10.44 1.65
CA ALA A 127 13.97 10.70 1.11
C ALA A 127 13.90 11.17 -0.36
N ASP A 128 13.01 10.58 -1.16
CA ASP A 128 12.79 11.01 -2.54
C ASP A 128 12.04 12.34 -2.62
N ASP A 129 11.05 12.56 -1.75
CA ASP A 129 10.27 13.79 -1.66
C ASP A 129 11.14 14.99 -1.32
N GLU A 130 12.00 14.87 -0.29
CA GLU A 130 12.95 15.91 0.11
C GLU A 130 13.99 16.21 -0.97
N ARG A 131 14.32 15.23 -1.82
CA ARG A 131 15.29 15.39 -2.89
C ARG A 131 14.70 15.96 -4.17
N PHE A 132 13.46 15.63 -4.50
CA PHE A 132 12.91 15.87 -5.83
C PHE A 132 11.56 16.57 -5.86
N PHE A 133 10.61 16.18 -5.01
CA PHE A 133 9.19 16.46 -5.25
C PHE A 133 8.59 17.52 -4.32
N HIS A 134 9.01 17.56 -3.05
CA HIS A 134 8.52 18.47 -2.02
C HIS A 134 6.98 18.50 -1.89
N LEU A 135 6.34 17.33 -1.92
CA LEU A 135 4.90 17.13 -1.82
C LEU A 135 4.43 16.89 -0.38
N LEU A 136 5.29 16.34 0.49
CA LEU A 136 4.93 16.10 1.87
C LEU A 136 4.93 17.42 2.67
N THR A 137 3.87 17.59 3.45
CA THR A 137 3.65 18.74 4.32
C THR A 137 3.49 18.25 5.76
N GLU A 138 3.37 19.15 6.73
CA GLU A 138 3.17 18.75 8.13
C GLU A 138 1.93 17.84 8.30
N GLU A 139 0.83 18.19 7.65
CA GLU A 139 -0.43 17.45 7.66
C GLU A 139 -0.43 16.14 6.85
N THR A 140 0.51 15.99 5.91
CA THR A 140 0.59 14.78 5.07
C THR A 140 1.82 13.93 5.36
N THR A 141 2.66 14.31 6.33
CA THR A 141 3.83 13.53 6.75
C THR A 141 3.45 12.54 7.84
N PRO A 142 3.47 11.22 7.56
CA PRO A 142 3.12 10.20 8.53
C PRO A 142 3.99 10.26 9.78
N ARG A 143 3.35 10.15 10.95
CA ARG A 143 4.05 10.20 12.23
C ARG A 143 4.69 8.85 12.54
N PRO A 144 5.89 8.81 13.14
CA PRO A 144 6.48 7.55 13.59
C PRO A 144 5.59 6.92 14.65
N LEU A 145 5.45 5.59 14.59
CA LEU A 145 4.83 4.85 15.68
C LEU A 145 5.65 5.06 16.96
N PRO A 146 5.00 5.38 18.09
CA PRO A 146 5.70 5.53 19.35
C PRO A 146 6.25 4.17 19.83
N PRO A 147 7.30 4.14 20.68
CA PRO A 147 7.79 2.90 21.28
C PRO A 147 6.71 2.12 22.07
N SER A 148 5.70 2.83 22.55
CA SER A 148 4.56 2.32 23.30
C SER A 148 3.43 1.76 22.42
N ALA A 149 3.53 1.83 21.09
CA ALA A 149 2.49 1.34 20.19
C ALA A 149 2.14 -0.14 20.41
N ASP A 150 3.10 -0.96 20.86
CA ASP A 150 2.87 -2.38 21.20
C ASP A 150 1.94 -2.59 22.42
N ALA A 151 1.72 -1.55 23.22
CA ALA A 151 0.77 -1.56 24.34
C ALA A 151 -0.57 -0.89 23.98
N TRP A 152 -0.79 -0.56 22.70
CA TRP A 152 -2.02 0.07 22.23
C TRP A 152 -3.24 -0.80 22.54
N THR A 153 -4.24 -0.17 23.15
CA THR A 153 -5.54 -0.79 23.42
C THR A 153 -6.64 0.20 23.07
N VAL A 154 -7.78 -0.32 22.62
CA VAL A 154 -8.99 0.47 22.38
C VAL A 154 -10.10 -0.08 23.29
N PRO A 155 -10.39 0.58 24.42
CA PRO A 155 -11.49 0.24 25.30
C PRO A 155 -12.86 0.37 24.63
N ALA A 156 -13.88 -0.18 25.29
CA ALA A 156 -15.27 0.10 24.92
C ALA A 156 -15.60 1.59 25.04
N GLY A 157 -16.27 2.14 24.03
CA GLY A 157 -16.84 3.48 24.09
C GLY A 157 -18.18 3.51 24.85
N PRO A 158 -18.70 4.71 25.16
CA PRO A 158 -20.06 4.86 25.67
C PRO A 158 -21.08 4.38 24.62
N ALA A 159 -22.30 4.07 25.09
CA ALA A 159 -23.41 3.79 24.18
C ALA A 159 -23.70 5.03 23.31
N PRO A 160 -23.70 4.92 21.97
CA PRO A 160 -23.90 6.06 21.10
C PRO A 160 -25.37 6.50 21.10
N VAL A 161 -25.59 7.80 20.98
CA VAL A 161 -26.87 8.35 20.55
C VAL A 161 -27.12 7.93 19.11
N ALA A 162 -28.29 7.36 18.84
CA ALA A 162 -28.69 6.93 17.51
C ALA A 162 -28.90 8.12 16.58
N LEU A 163 -28.31 8.07 15.39
CA LEU A 163 -28.53 9.02 14.30
C LEU A 163 -29.27 8.34 13.15
N ALA A 164 -30.33 8.97 12.66
CA ALA A 164 -31.10 8.52 11.50
C ALA A 164 -30.79 9.32 10.22
N ASP A 165 -31.07 8.74 9.05
CA ASP A 165 -30.98 9.48 7.78
C ASP A 165 -31.87 10.74 7.80
N GLY A 166 -31.31 11.86 7.36
CA GLY A 166 -31.99 13.16 7.31
C GLY A 166 -32.09 13.89 8.66
N GLU A 167 -31.61 13.29 9.76
CA GLU A 167 -31.53 13.97 11.04
C GLU A 167 -30.57 15.16 10.99
N ARG A 168 -30.86 16.21 11.76
CA ARG A 168 -30.00 17.40 11.85
C ARG A 168 -29.34 17.51 13.21
N ILE A 169 -28.04 17.69 13.20
CA ILE A 169 -27.21 17.95 14.36
C ILE A 169 -27.03 19.46 14.45
N ASP A 170 -27.82 20.12 15.30
CA ASP A 170 -27.71 21.57 15.55
C ASP A 170 -26.46 21.88 16.39
N LEU A 171 -25.59 22.74 15.87
CA LEU A 171 -24.36 23.18 16.53
C LEU A 171 -24.47 24.61 17.10
N GLY A 172 -25.62 25.27 16.95
CA GLY A 172 -25.85 26.69 17.19
C GLY A 172 -25.42 27.50 15.97
N GLY A 173 -26.36 28.01 15.18
CA GLY A 173 -26.05 28.81 13.98
C GLY A 173 -25.38 28.05 12.83
N ARG A 174 -25.25 26.72 12.96
CA ARG A 174 -24.73 25.78 11.96
C ARG A 174 -25.36 24.41 12.21
N GLU A 175 -25.85 23.75 11.17
CA GLU A 175 -26.45 22.41 11.26
C GLU A 175 -25.69 21.43 10.37
N LEU A 176 -25.54 20.18 10.82
CA LEU A 176 -25.06 19.08 9.98
C LEU A 176 -26.20 18.09 9.73
N THR A 177 -26.48 17.82 8.47
CA THR A 177 -27.45 16.80 8.06
C THR A 177 -26.78 15.44 8.00
N VAL A 178 -27.34 14.45 8.70
CA VAL A 178 -26.93 13.06 8.64
C VAL A 178 -27.44 12.43 7.36
N LEU A 179 -26.56 11.74 6.63
CA LEU A 179 -26.88 11.01 5.41
C LEU A 179 -26.50 9.55 5.61
N HIS A 180 -27.46 8.63 5.60
CA HIS A 180 -27.15 7.20 5.66
C HIS A 180 -26.62 6.73 4.31
N THR A 181 -25.41 6.16 4.33
CA THR A 181 -24.66 5.81 3.12
C THR A 181 -24.14 4.37 3.19
N PRO A 182 -25.02 3.36 3.28
CA PRO A 182 -24.60 1.97 3.36
C PRO A 182 -23.84 1.56 2.09
N GLY A 183 -22.77 0.79 2.25
CA GLY A 183 -21.97 0.34 1.12
C GLY A 183 -20.60 -0.17 1.53
N HIS A 184 -19.78 0.71 2.10
CA HIS A 184 -18.51 0.33 2.75
C HIS A 184 -18.79 -0.54 3.99
N SER A 185 -19.75 -0.09 4.79
CA SER A 185 -20.37 -0.88 5.85
C SER A 185 -21.88 -0.57 5.90
N PRO A 186 -22.72 -1.41 6.55
CA PRO A 186 -24.16 -1.17 6.63
C PRO A 186 -24.54 0.04 7.48
N ASP A 187 -23.64 0.45 8.38
CA ASP A 187 -23.81 1.53 9.35
C ASP A 187 -23.14 2.84 8.91
N SER A 188 -22.56 2.89 7.71
CA SER A 188 -21.88 4.07 7.16
C SER A 188 -22.79 5.29 7.04
N LEU A 189 -22.29 6.45 7.49
CA LEU A 189 -22.90 7.77 7.44
C LEU A 189 -21.95 8.78 6.81
N CYS A 190 -22.52 9.75 6.11
CA CYS A 190 -21.88 11.04 5.85
C CYS A 190 -22.54 12.14 6.69
N LEU A 191 -21.80 13.20 7.01
CA LEU A 191 -22.36 14.44 7.55
C LEU A 191 -22.23 15.55 6.51
N PHE A 192 -23.32 16.25 6.23
CA PHE A 192 -23.36 17.32 5.24
C PHE A 192 -23.72 18.66 5.88
N ASP A 193 -22.80 19.62 5.74
CA ASP A 193 -23.04 21.02 6.05
C ASP A 193 -23.59 21.72 4.80
N GLU A 194 -24.92 21.92 4.77
CA GLU A 194 -25.60 22.56 3.65
C GLU A 194 -25.20 24.03 3.47
N ARG A 195 -24.83 24.71 4.56
CA ARG A 195 -24.51 26.14 4.56
C ARG A 195 -23.21 26.40 3.81
N ASP A 196 -22.17 25.63 4.11
CA ASP A 196 -20.83 25.83 3.56
C ASP A 196 -20.50 24.83 2.43
N GLY A 197 -21.41 23.89 2.14
CA GLY A 197 -21.29 22.88 1.08
C GLY A 197 -20.23 21.82 1.39
N GLN A 198 -20.09 21.42 2.66
CA GLN A 198 -19.02 20.51 3.11
C GLN A 198 -19.57 19.13 3.39
N LEU A 199 -19.02 18.11 2.72
CA LEU A 199 -19.38 16.71 2.94
C LEU A 199 -18.24 15.98 3.67
N PHE A 200 -18.48 15.58 4.91
CA PHE A 200 -17.59 14.69 5.66
C PHE A 200 -18.02 13.25 5.38
N ALA A 201 -17.22 12.53 4.61
CA ALA A 201 -17.70 11.35 3.90
C ALA A 201 -17.39 10.02 4.60
N GLY A 202 -16.56 10.03 5.64
CA GLY A 202 -16.01 8.79 6.19
C GLY A 202 -15.35 7.97 5.08
N ASP A 203 -15.69 6.68 5.06
CA ASP A 203 -15.24 5.73 4.04
C ASP A 203 -16.22 5.58 2.87
N THR A 204 -17.31 6.34 2.87
CA THR A 204 -18.21 6.43 1.71
C THR A 204 -17.47 7.00 0.50
N LEU A 205 -16.48 7.88 0.72
CA LEU A 205 -15.61 8.42 -0.32
C LEU A 205 -14.16 8.48 0.16
N ILE A 206 -13.27 7.73 -0.49
CA ILE A 206 -11.83 7.71 -0.22
C ILE A 206 -11.00 7.85 -1.49
N THR A 207 -9.81 8.41 -1.36
CA THR A 207 -8.83 8.68 -2.43
C THR A 207 -7.76 7.58 -2.49
N GLY A 208 -8.21 6.33 -2.33
CA GLY A 208 -7.39 5.13 -2.20
C GLY A 208 -8.17 3.88 -2.55
N ASP A 209 -7.97 2.79 -1.81
CA ASP A 209 -8.60 1.51 -2.11
C ASP A 209 -9.92 1.35 -1.36
N PHE A 210 -11.05 1.32 -2.07
CA PHE A 210 -12.36 0.95 -1.52
C PHE A 210 -12.43 -0.55 -1.27
N TRP A 211 -12.71 -0.95 -0.03
CA TRP A 211 -12.68 -2.33 0.42
C TRP A 211 -14.05 -2.99 0.33
N VAL A 212 -14.49 -3.25 -0.91
CA VAL A 212 -15.78 -3.88 -1.20
C VAL A 212 -15.68 -5.41 -1.23
N HIS A 213 -14.53 -5.96 -0.87
CA HIS A 213 -14.27 -7.40 -0.73
C HIS A 213 -14.50 -7.92 0.69
N MET A 214 -14.84 -7.02 1.61
CA MET A 214 -15.11 -7.34 3.01
C MET A 214 -16.53 -7.88 3.20
N PRO A 215 -16.79 -8.75 4.19
CA PRO A 215 -18.10 -9.39 4.38
C PRO A 215 -19.26 -8.44 4.69
N ASP A 216 -18.95 -7.23 5.15
CA ASP A 216 -19.90 -6.18 5.51
C ASP A 216 -20.09 -5.13 4.39
N ALA A 217 -19.43 -5.32 3.24
CA ALA A 217 -19.55 -4.44 2.08
C ALA A 217 -20.29 -5.12 0.92
N GLU A 218 -21.16 -4.37 0.24
CA GLU A 218 -21.95 -4.88 -0.89
C GLU A 218 -21.88 -3.91 -2.08
N VAL A 219 -21.29 -4.36 -3.19
CA VAL A 219 -20.98 -3.49 -4.34
C VAL A 219 -22.21 -2.85 -4.98
N ASP A 220 -23.31 -3.59 -5.09
CA ASP A 220 -24.54 -3.09 -5.71
C ASP A 220 -25.22 -2.06 -4.80
N VAL A 221 -25.20 -2.31 -3.48
CA VAL A 221 -25.69 -1.35 -2.48
C VAL A 221 -24.84 -0.09 -2.52
N PHE A 222 -23.51 -0.22 -2.55
CA PHE A 222 -22.60 0.92 -2.56
C PHE A 222 -22.76 1.75 -3.84
N ALA A 223 -22.90 1.11 -5.00
CA ALA A 223 -23.18 1.81 -6.26
C ALA A 223 -24.49 2.60 -6.21
N ALA A 224 -25.57 1.99 -5.71
CA ALA A 224 -26.87 2.65 -5.57
C ALA A 224 -26.81 3.82 -4.58
N THR A 225 -26.12 3.64 -3.45
CA THR A 225 -25.88 4.68 -2.43
C THR A 225 -25.14 5.87 -3.02
N LEU A 226 -24.02 5.64 -3.69
CA LEU A 226 -23.22 6.72 -4.30
C LEU A 226 -24.00 7.46 -5.38
N ARG A 227 -24.79 6.76 -6.19
CA ARG A 227 -25.65 7.40 -7.20
C ARG A 227 -26.75 8.25 -6.56
N SER A 228 -27.41 7.72 -5.52
CA SER A 228 -28.42 8.45 -4.76
C SER A 228 -27.83 9.71 -4.12
N LEU A 229 -26.68 9.57 -3.46
CA LEU A 229 -25.95 10.67 -2.83
C LEU A 229 -25.53 11.74 -3.85
N ALA A 230 -24.96 11.33 -4.99
CA ALA A 230 -24.60 12.24 -6.09
C ALA A 230 -25.81 13.01 -6.64
N SER A 231 -26.97 12.36 -6.69
CA SER A 231 -28.22 12.99 -7.15
C SER A 231 -28.78 13.96 -6.10
N ARG A 232 -28.80 13.56 -4.83
CA ARG A 232 -29.30 14.37 -3.70
C ARG A 232 -28.47 15.63 -3.49
N LEU A 233 -27.15 15.55 -3.70
CA LEU A 233 -26.20 16.62 -3.40
C LEU A 233 -25.74 17.40 -4.64
N ALA A 234 -26.37 17.16 -5.80
CA ALA A 234 -25.99 17.80 -7.06
C ALA A 234 -26.06 19.33 -6.96
N GLY A 235 -24.91 19.99 -7.16
CA GLY A 235 -24.79 21.45 -7.10
C GLY A 235 -24.69 22.04 -5.70
N SER A 236 -24.85 21.24 -4.64
CA SER A 236 -24.79 21.70 -3.24
C SER A 236 -23.43 21.46 -2.59
N VAL A 237 -22.67 20.47 -3.05
CA VAL A 237 -21.34 20.16 -2.50
C VAL A 237 -20.29 21.07 -3.13
N ARG A 238 -19.46 21.66 -2.27
CA ARG A 238 -18.28 22.44 -2.62
C ARG A 238 -17.00 21.66 -2.33
N ASP A 239 -16.96 20.97 -1.20
CA ASP A 239 -15.78 20.24 -0.73
C ASP A 239 -16.19 18.90 -0.12
N ILE A 240 -15.40 17.88 -0.40
CA ILE A 240 -15.55 16.54 0.15
C ILE A 240 -14.30 16.23 0.99
N TYR A 241 -14.53 15.73 2.19
CA TYR A 241 -13.51 15.38 3.18
C TYR A 241 -13.53 13.86 3.46
N PRO A 242 -12.67 13.08 2.75
CA PRO A 242 -12.45 11.66 3.01
C PRO A 242 -11.79 11.37 4.36
N ALA A 243 -12.07 10.19 4.92
CA ALA A 243 -11.43 9.74 6.17
C ALA A 243 -10.06 9.09 5.97
N HIS A 244 -9.65 8.70 4.76
CA HIS A 244 -8.37 8.01 4.55
C HIS A 244 -7.45 8.66 3.52
N THR A 245 -6.19 8.23 3.60
CA THR A 245 -5.04 8.65 2.77
C THR A 245 -4.58 10.09 3.07
N LEU A 246 -3.48 10.48 2.42
CA LEU A 246 -2.92 11.83 2.54
C LEU A 246 -3.75 12.89 1.82
N ARG A 247 -4.67 12.51 0.92
CA ARG A 247 -5.54 13.44 0.20
C ARG A 247 -6.87 13.57 0.93
N TYR A 248 -6.87 14.37 2.00
CA TYR A 248 -8.00 14.61 2.91
C TYR A 248 -9.06 15.60 2.37
N ARG A 249 -8.89 16.15 1.15
CA ARG A 249 -9.86 17.05 0.51
C ARG A 249 -9.91 16.81 -0.99
N VAL A 250 -11.12 16.71 -1.54
CA VAL A 250 -11.39 16.62 -2.97
C VAL A 250 -12.56 17.49 -3.39
N GLY A 251 -12.60 17.87 -4.67
CA GLY A 251 -13.69 18.67 -5.24
C GLY A 251 -14.96 17.85 -5.48
N PRO A 252 -16.09 18.53 -5.76
CA PRO A 252 -17.42 17.91 -5.81
C PRO A 252 -17.58 16.89 -6.94
N ASP A 253 -16.83 17.06 -8.04
CA ASP A 253 -16.82 16.09 -9.15
C ASP A 253 -16.40 14.69 -8.73
N PHE A 254 -15.66 14.56 -7.63
CA PHE A 254 -15.21 13.28 -7.12
C PHE A 254 -16.38 12.34 -6.83
N LEU A 255 -17.43 12.83 -6.15
CA LEU A 255 -18.62 12.02 -5.83
C LEU A 255 -19.27 11.44 -7.09
N ARG A 256 -19.45 12.25 -8.14
CA ARG A 256 -20.01 11.76 -9.41
C ARG A 256 -19.10 10.73 -10.07
N ARG A 257 -17.78 10.98 -10.15
CA ARG A 257 -16.83 10.03 -10.74
C ARG A 257 -16.80 8.70 -9.98
N THR A 258 -16.88 8.75 -8.65
CA THR A 258 -16.95 7.55 -7.81
C THR A 258 -18.25 6.79 -8.04
N ALA A 259 -19.40 7.47 -8.11
CA ALA A 259 -20.67 6.84 -8.46
C ALA A 259 -20.63 6.15 -9.85
N ASP A 260 -20.11 6.85 -10.87
CA ASP A 260 -19.96 6.32 -12.23
C ASP A 260 -19.04 5.08 -12.25
N ALA A 261 -17.95 5.11 -11.48
CA ALA A 261 -17.01 3.99 -11.35
C ALA A 261 -17.63 2.76 -10.69
N PHE A 262 -18.35 2.94 -9.57
CA PHE A 262 -19.04 1.86 -8.89
C PHE A 262 -20.13 1.23 -9.75
N GLU A 263 -20.90 2.01 -10.50
CA GLU A 263 -21.88 1.48 -11.45
C GLU A 263 -21.21 0.70 -12.58
N ALA A 264 -20.07 1.17 -13.11
CA ALA A 264 -19.32 0.44 -14.12
C ALA A 264 -18.79 -0.90 -13.59
N VAL A 265 -18.32 -0.93 -12.34
CA VAL A 265 -17.86 -2.16 -11.67
C VAL A 265 -19.03 -3.11 -11.39
N ALA A 266 -20.14 -2.61 -10.84
CA ALA A 266 -21.34 -3.39 -10.57
C ALA A 266 -21.91 -4.02 -11.86
N ALA A 267 -21.93 -3.25 -12.95
CA ALA A 267 -22.37 -3.71 -14.27
C ALA A 267 -21.36 -4.59 -15.01
N GLY A 268 -20.19 -4.89 -14.43
CA GLY A 268 -19.14 -5.71 -15.07
C GLY A 268 -18.48 -5.05 -16.28
N LYS A 269 -18.55 -3.72 -16.40
CA LYS A 269 -18.00 -2.94 -17.53
C LYS A 269 -16.60 -2.41 -17.25
N ALA A 270 -16.19 -2.33 -15.99
CA ALA A 270 -14.86 -1.92 -15.60
C ALA A 270 -13.90 -3.13 -15.59
N PRO A 271 -12.75 -3.07 -16.29
CA PRO A 271 -11.78 -4.16 -16.24
C PRO A 271 -11.25 -4.33 -14.81
N GLY A 272 -11.07 -5.58 -14.40
CA GLY A 272 -10.47 -5.94 -13.12
C GLY A 272 -9.20 -6.76 -13.33
N ARG A 273 -8.27 -6.66 -12.39
CA ARG A 273 -7.07 -7.50 -12.34
C ARG A 273 -6.89 -8.09 -10.94
N PRO A 274 -6.27 -9.27 -10.80
CA PRO A 274 -5.84 -9.75 -9.49
C PRO A 274 -4.95 -8.72 -8.80
N GLY A 275 -5.15 -8.55 -7.49
CA GLY A 275 -4.34 -7.71 -6.64
C GLY A 275 -4.56 -8.08 -5.18
N THR A 276 -4.06 -7.24 -4.28
CA THR A 276 -4.30 -7.37 -2.85
C THR A 276 -4.66 -6.03 -2.24
N ASP A 277 -5.29 -6.07 -1.07
CA ASP A 277 -5.40 -4.90 -0.21
C ASP A 277 -4.11 -4.65 0.61
N LEU A 278 -4.15 -3.68 1.53
CA LEU A 278 -3.02 -3.35 2.42
C LEU A 278 -2.63 -4.48 3.38
N LEU A 279 -3.55 -5.40 3.68
CA LEU A 279 -3.33 -6.59 4.51
C LEU A 279 -2.89 -7.80 3.67
N ARG A 280 -2.58 -7.58 2.38
CA ARG A 280 -2.23 -8.62 1.40
C ARG A 280 -3.31 -9.67 1.17
N ARG A 281 -4.57 -9.36 1.50
CA ARG A 281 -5.69 -10.25 1.21
C ARG A 281 -6.00 -10.16 -0.29
N PRO A 282 -6.16 -11.30 -0.99
CA PRO A 282 -6.47 -11.29 -2.41
C PRO A 282 -7.78 -10.55 -2.71
N ALA A 283 -7.78 -9.72 -3.75
CA ALA A 283 -8.97 -9.04 -4.24
C ALA A 283 -8.91 -8.88 -5.78
N LEU A 284 -10.08 -8.73 -6.39
CA LEU A 284 -10.20 -8.25 -7.76
C LEU A 284 -10.17 -6.73 -7.74
N ARG A 285 -9.10 -6.14 -8.27
CA ARG A 285 -8.82 -4.70 -8.26
C ARG A 285 -9.27 -4.05 -9.55
N HIS A 286 -10.08 -3.00 -9.43
CA HIS A 286 -10.47 -2.10 -10.51
C HIS A 286 -9.83 -0.73 -10.28
N ASP A 287 -8.89 -0.33 -11.14
CA ASP A 287 -8.15 0.93 -10.99
C ASP A 287 -8.86 2.10 -11.69
N PHE A 288 -8.94 3.23 -10.98
CA PHE A 288 -9.40 4.51 -11.50
C PHE A 288 -8.33 5.58 -11.23
N ALA A 289 -8.54 6.81 -11.74
CA ALA A 289 -7.51 7.86 -11.67
C ALA A 289 -7.07 8.23 -10.25
N ASP A 290 -8.02 8.23 -9.30
CA ASP A 290 -7.81 8.75 -7.94
C ASP A 290 -8.00 7.69 -6.84
N PHE A 291 -8.50 6.51 -7.20
CA PHE A 291 -8.89 5.46 -6.25
C PHE A 291 -8.95 4.10 -6.96
N SER A 292 -9.18 3.03 -6.21
CA SER A 292 -9.45 1.71 -6.76
C SER A 292 -10.58 1.03 -6.00
N ILE A 293 -11.29 0.11 -6.66
CA ILE A 293 -12.36 -0.67 -6.05
C ILE A 293 -11.89 -2.12 -5.94
N LEU A 294 -11.85 -2.65 -4.73
CA LEU A 294 -11.46 -4.03 -4.44
C LEU A 294 -12.72 -4.86 -4.23
N ARG A 295 -12.91 -5.90 -5.05
CA ARG A 295 -14.04 -6.84 -4.95
C ARG A 295 -13.57 -8.23 -4.55
N PRO A 296 -14.47 -9.09 -4.02
CA PRO A 296 -14.14 -10.49 -3.83
C PRO A 296 -13.68 -11.09 -5.16
N LEU A 297 -12.61 -11.88 -5.14
CA LEU A 297 -12.31 -12.77 -6.24
C LEU A 297 -13.45 -13.80 -6.31
N GLY A 298 -14.22 -13.82 -7.41
CA GLY A 298 -15.27 -14.81 -7.61
C GLY A 298 -14.69 -16.23 -7.61
N VAL A 299 -15.47 -17.26 -7.25
CA VAL A 299 -14.97 -18.62 -6.93
C VAL A 299 -14.02 -19.23 -7.96
N GLU A 300 -14.19 -18.99 -9.27
CA GLU A 300 -13.24 -19.44 -10.31
C GLU A 300 -11.95 -18.61 -10.34
N THR A 301 -12.05 -17.29 -10.14
CA THR A 301 -10.89 -16.38 -10.01
C THR A 301 -10.22 -16.49 -8.64
N ALA A 302 -10.93 -16.88 -7.59
CA ALA A 302 -10.41 -17.20 -6.27
C ALA A 302 -9.81 -18.60 -6.28
N ALA A 303 -10.31 -19.56 -7.07
CA ALA A 303 -9.61 -20.81 -7.32
C ALA A 303 -8.34 -20.57 -8.16
N ALA A 304 -8.34 -19.62 -9.10
CA ALA A 304 -7.13 -19.22 -9.83
C ALA A 304 -6.16 -18.37 -8.99
N ALA A 305 -6.66 -17.52 -8.09
CA ALA A 305 -5.86 -16.66 -7.21
C ALA A 305 -5.46 -17.36 -5.91
N SER A 306 -6.22 -18.35 -5.44
CA SER A 306 -5.87 -19.31 -4.39
C SER A 306 -5.06 -20.44 -4.96
N ALA A 307 -5.19 -20.83 -6.23
CA ALA A 307 -4.16 -21.64 -6.89
C ALA A 307 -2.90 -20.80 -7.05
N ALA A 308 -2.97 -19.52 -7.42
CA ALA A 308 -1.78 -18.65 -7.46
C ALA A 308 -1.19 -18.40 -6.05
N ALA A 309 -2.01 -18.21 -5.02
CA ALA A 309 -1.56 -17.94 -3.64
C ALA A 309 -1.24 -19.21 -2.83
N ALA A 310 -1.87 -20.35 -3.12
CA ALA A 310 -1.48 -21.67 -2.60
C ALA A 310 -0.30 -22.22 -3.39
N VAL A 311 -0.12 -21.88 -4.66
CA VAL A 311 1.18 -22.02 -5.35
C VAL A 311 2.20 -21.14 -4.61
N SER A 312 1.93 -19.87 -4.28
CA SER A 312 2.84 -19.05 -3.47
C SER A 312 3.09 -19.52 -2.02
N ALA A 313 2.18 -20.29 -1.41
CA ALA A 313 2.28 -20.76 -0.03
C ALA A 313 2.73 -22.23 0.10
N GLU A 314 2.46 -23.09 -0.89
CA GLU A 314 2.96 -24.47 -1.01
C GLU A 314 4.26 -24.56 -1.83
N GLU A 315 4.61 -23.58 -2.67
CA GLU A 315 5.98 -23.41 -3.24
C GLU A 315 7.02 -23.09 -2.14
N GLY A 316 6.57 -22.76 -0.93
CA GLY A 316 7.40 -22.77 0.27
C GLY A 316 7.77 -24.19 0.76
N ALA A 317 7.12 -25.24 0.27
CA ALA A 317 7.21 -26.59 0.86
C ALA A 317 7.49 -27.75 -0.11
N GLN A 318 7.16 -27.72 -1.40
CA GLN A 318 7.46 -28.87 -2.29
C GLN A 318 7.90 -28.45 -3.69
N ALA A 319 9.17 -28.76 -4.00
CA ALA A 319 9.75 -28.65 -5.33
C ALA A 319 9.61 -29.99 -6.07
N GLU A 320 8.92 -30.01 -7.22
CA GLU A 320 9.17 -30.98 -8.30
C GLU A 320 9.06 -30.32 -9.70
N GLU A 321 10.22 -30.23 -10.35
CA GLU A 321 10.58 -30.35 -11.78
C GLU A 321 9.74 -29.73 -12.93
N GLY A 322 8.89 -28.73 -12.68
CA GLY A 322 8.24 -27.92 -13.72
C GLY A 322 8.95 -26.59 -14.04
N ALA A 323 8.89 -26.13 -15.31
CA ALA A 323 9.27 -24.76 -15.65
C ALA A 323 8.38 -23.74 -14.92
N PRO A 324 8.89 -22.58 -14.46
CA PRO A 324 8.07 -21.59 -13.75
C PRO A 324 6.85 -21.17 -14.59
N ALA A 325 5.65 -21.37 -14.04
CA ALA A 325 4.39 -21.15 -14.75
C ALA A 325 4.27 -19.71 -15.29
N GLU A 326 4.86 -18.74 -14.58
CA GLU A 326 4.91 -17.33 -14.95
C GLU A 326 5.64 -17.09 -16.29
N LEU A 327 6.71 -17.83 -16.57
CA LEU A 327 7.45 -17.71 -17.83
C LEU A 327 6.74 -18.43 -18.97
N ALA A 328 6.13 -19.58 -18.70
CA ALA A 328 5.35 -20.32 -19.69
C ALA A 328 4.08 -19.56 -20.12
N ALA A 329 3.48 -18.78 -19.22
CA ALA A 329 2.37 -17.88 -19.53
C ALA A 329 2.79 -16.69 -20.41
N ILE A 330 4.08 -16.34 -20.44
CA ILE A 330 4.61 -15.32 -21.37
C ILE A 330 4.88 -15.94 -22.73
N ASP A 331 5.64 -17.03 -22.73
CA ASP A 331 5.91 -17.85 -23.90
C ASP A 331 6.32 -19.24 -23.40
N PRO A 332 5.62 -20.33 -23.78
CA PRO A 332 6.02 -21.68 -23.40
C PRO A 332 7.48 -22.01 -23.75
N ALA A 333 8.01 -21.45 -24.85
CA ALA A 333 9.40 -21.61 -25.23
C ALA A 333 10.38 -20.89 -24.29
N LEU A 334 9.98 -19.77 -23.68
CA LEU A 334 10.77 -19.08 -22.66
C LEU A 334 10.82 -19.89 -21.36
N GLY A 335 9.67 -20.39 -20.92
CA GLY A 335 9.60 -21.28 -19.75
C GLY A 335 10.48 -22.53 -19.93
N ALA A 336 10.40 -23.16 -21.11
CA ALA A 336 11.25 -24.30 -21.44
C ALA A 336 12.75 -23.96 -21.45
N ALA A 337 13.12 -22.81 -22.02
CA ALA A 337 14.51 -22.35 -22.07
C ALA A 337 15.08 -22.05 -20.67
N PHE A 338 14.30 -21.41 -19.80
CA PHE A 338 14.67 -21.14 -18.41
C PHE A 338 14.86 -22.45 -17.62
N ALA A 339 13.91 -23.38 -17.73
CA ALA A 339 14.00 -24.66 -17.04
C ALA A 339 15.18 -25.53 -17.53
N ALA A 340 15.48 -25.48 -18.84
CA ALA A 340 16.67 -26.13 -19.40
C ALA A 340 17.96 -25.53 -18.83
N TYR A 341 18.03 -24.20 -18.70
CA TYR A 341 19.16 -23.52 -18.07
C TYR A 341 19.34 -23.93 -16.60
N GLU A 342 18.28 -23.94 -15.79
CA GLU A 342 18.36 -24.32 -14.38
C GLU A 342 18.78 -25.78 -14.20
N ARG A 343 18.22 -26.71 -14.99
CA ARG A 343 18.66 -28.11 -14.97
C ARG A 343 20.12 -28.26 -15.35
N ALA A 344 20.56 -27.56 -16.39
CA ALA A 344 21.95 -27.58 -16.83
C ALA A 344 22.89 -27.00 -15.76
N LEU A 345 22.43 -25.98 -15.04
CA LEU A 345 23.17 -25.42 -13.92
C LEU A 345 23.30 -26.43 -12.77
N MET A 346 22.20 -27.10 -12.39
CA MET A 346 22.20 -28.08 -11.30
C MET A 346 22.98 -29.37 -11.63
N ALA A 347 22.94 -29.80 -12.90
CA ALA A 347 23.66 -30.97 -13.38
C ALA A 347 25.14 -30.69 -13.71
N GLY A 348 25.58 -29.43 -13.66
CA GLY A 348 26.93 -29.05 -14.11
C GLY A 348 27.15 -29.21 -15.61
N ASP A 349 26.08 -29.21 -16.41
CA ASP A 349 26.14 -29.27 -17.87
C ASP A 349 26.52 -27.89 -18.44
N VAL A 350 27.83 -27.66 -18.52
CA VAL A 350 28.41 -26.41 -19.04
C VAL A 350 28.02 -26.15 -20.49
N ALA A 351 27.86 -27.20 -21.31
CA ALA A 351 27.53 -27.06 -22.72
C ALA A 351 26.12 -26.48 -22.90
N THR A 352 25.13 -27.03 -22.17
CA THR A 352 23.76 -26.51 -22.21
C THR A 352 23.66 -25.12 -21.58
N GLN A 353 24.37 -24.85 -20.47
CA GLN A 353 24.43 -23.50 -19.90
C GLN A 353 24.98 -22.46 -20.89
N GLN A 354 25.95 -22.85 -21.73
CA GLN A 354 26.50 -21.98 -22.76
C GLN A 354 25.52 -21.76 -23.90
N ALA A 355 24.81 -22.81 -24.33
CA ALA A 355 23.79 -22.71 -25.36
C ALA A 355 22.58 -21.83 -24.95
N SER A 356 22.33 -21.67 -23.65
CA SER A 356 21.26 -20.78 -23.15
C SER A 356 21.58 -19.27 -23.32
N PHE A 357 22.83 -18.90 -23.57
CA PHE A 357 23.25 -17.50 -23.72
C PHE A 357 23.33 -17.12 -25.21
N SER A 358 23.14 -15.83 -25.50
CA SER A 358 23.28 -15.29 -26.85
C SER A 358 24.71 -15.48 -27.36
N THR A 359 24.84 -15.70 -28.68
CA THR A 359 26.12 -15.75 -29.39
C THR A 359 26.62 -14.37 -29.83
N GLY A 360 25.84 -13.31 -29.57
CA GLY A 360 26.23 -11.93 -29.83
C GLY A 360 27.47 -11.50 -29.05
N ALA A 361 28.29 -10.63 -29.65
CA ALA A 361 29.53 -10.16 -29.04
C ALA A 361 29.31 -9.29 -27.78
N ASP A 362 28.09 -8.79 -27.59
CA ASP A 362 27.64 -7.91 -26.51
C ASP A 362 26.98 -8.65 -25.33
N VAL A 363 26.86 -9.98 -25.39
CA VAL A 363 26.33 -10.76 -24.26
C VAL A 363 27.18 -10.50 -23.01
N VAL A 364 26.53 -10.16 -21.89
CA VAL A 364 27.24 -9.79 -20.67
C VAL A 364 26.81 -10.63 -19.48
N ARG A 365 27.76 -11.03 -18.64
CA ARG A 365 27.51 -11.59 -17.31
C ARG A 365 28.33 -10.85 -16.28
N VAL A 366 27.71 -10.36 -15.22
CA VAL A 366 28.41 -9.78 -14.06
C VAL A 366 28.43 -10.79 -12.92
N ASP A 367 29.60 -10.96 -12.33
CA ASP A 367 29.82 -11.77 -11.12
C ASP A 367 30.67 -10.97 -10.11
N GLY A 368 31.03 -11.58 -8.97
CA GLY A 368 31.79 -10.93 -7.90
C GLY A 368 33.15 -10.34 -8.32
N ASP A 369 33.74 -10.85 -9.40
CA ASP A 369 35.04 -10.42 -9.94
C ASP A 369 34.93 -9.40 -11.08
N GLY A 370 33.70 -8.97 -11.44
CA GLY A 370 33.44 -7.99 -12.47
C GLY A 370 32.71 -8.53 -13.72
N PRO A 371 32.60 -7.72 -14.78
CA PRO A 371 31.86 -8.07 -15.99
C PRO A 371 32.65 -9.01 -16.92
N LEU A 372 31.96 -10.01 -17.43
CA LEU A 372 32.39 -10.93 -18.48
C LEU A 372 31.59 -10.58 -19.74
N VAL A 373 32.29 -10.18 -20.81
CA VAL A 373 31.65 -9.73 -22.05
C VAL A 373 32.03 -10.66 -23.20
N GLY A 374 31.02 -11.14 -23.91
CA GLY A 374 31.16 -12.00 -25.08
C GLY A 374 31.18 -13.51 -24.77
N PRO A 375 30.82 -14.36 -25.76
CA PRO A 375 30.68 -15.81 -25.56
C PRO A 375 31.97 -16.50 -25.12
N SER A 376 33.12 -16.06 -25.61
CA SER A 376 34.43 -16.63 -25.26
C SER A 376 34.79 -16.39 -23.78
N ALA A 377 34.49 -15.21 -23.24
CA ALA A 377 34.74 -14.89 -21.83
C ALA A 377 33.84 -15.74 -20.91
N LEU A 378 32.57 -15.91 -21.27
CA LEU A 378 31.63 -16.76 -20.54
C LEU A 378 32.03 -18.24 -20.59
N ALA A 379 32.52 -18.73 -21.73
CA ALA A 379 33.00 -20.11 -21.88
C ALA A 379 34.25 -20.36 -21.02
N ALA A 380 35.24 -19.46 -21.07
CA ALA A 380 36.44 -19.55 -20.24
C ALA A 380 36.10 -19.49 -18.74
N TYR A 381 35.17 -18.62 -18.35
CA TYR A 381 34.67 -18.51 -16.98
C TYR A 381 34.08 -19.83 -16.46
N ARG A 382 33.20 -20.46 -17.24
CA ARG A 382 32.56 -21.73 -16.86
C ARG A 382 33.53 -22.91 -16.83
N ALA A 383 34.54 -22.92 -17.70
CA ALA A 383 35.57 -23.95 -17.69
C ALA A 383 36.50 -23.86 -16.46
N ALA A 384 36.67 -22.66 -15.92
CA ALA A 384 37.62 -22.39 -14.83
C ALA A 384 37.02 -22.47 -13.42
N ARG A 385 35.69 -22.54 -13.27
CA ARG A 385 35.01 -22.56 -11.95
C ARG A 385 34.19 -23.82 -11.71
N PRO A 386 34.13 -24.32 -10.47
CA PRO A 386 33.21 -25.39 -10.09
C PRO A 386 31.77 -24.96 -10.36
N THR A 387 30.92 -25.91 -10.76
CA THR A 387 29.47 -25.75 -10.75
C THR A 387 29.03 -25.23 -9.38
N PRO A 388 28.12 -24.25 -9.29
CA PRO A 388 27.56 -23.85 -8.00
C PRO A 388 27.05 -25.07 -7.24
N GLY A 389 27.22 -25.09 -5.91
CA GLY A 389 26.60 -26.12 -5.07
C GLY A 389 25.07 -26.16 -5.26
N PRO A 390 24.41 -27.25 -4.82
CA PRO A 390 22.98 -27.42 -5.02
C PRO A 390 22.21 -26.19 -4.55
N ARG A 391 21.25 -25.73 -5.35
CA ARG A 391 20.43 -24.57 -5.01
C ARG A 391 18.97 -24.83 -5.31
N ARG A 392 18.09 -24.12 -4.61
CA ARG A 392 16.65 -24.13 -4.85
C ARG A 392 16.19 -22.74 -5.23
N LEU A 393 15.47 -22.62 -6.35
CA LEU A 393 14.78 -21.39 -6.71
C LEU A 393 13.71 -21.11 -5.65
N ARG A 394 13.83 -19.99 -4.95
CA ARG A 394 12.93 -19.57 -3.87
C ARG A 394 11.87 -18.58 -4.34
N ALA A 395 12.24 -17.68 -5.24
CA ALA A 395 11.34 -16.71 -5.82
C ALA A 395 11.82 -16.32 -7.22
N LEU A 396 10.88 -16.04 -8.12
CA LEU A 396 11.14 -15.49 -9.44
C LEU A 396 10.27 -14.25 -9.63
N HIS A 397 10.86 -13.13 -10.02
CA HIS A 397 10.13 -11.94 -10.44
C HIS A 397 10.36 -11.74 -11.93
N VAL A 398 9.28 -11.51 -12.67
CA VAL A 398 9.34 -11.35 -14.12
C VAL A 398 8.85 -9.97 -14.53
N VAL A 399 9.69 -9.22 -15.25
CA VAL A 399 9.36 -7.91 -15.80
C VAL A 399 9.40 -8.00 -17.32
N ARG A 400 8.28 -7.67 -17.97
CA ARG A 400 8.26 -7.44 -19.42
C ARG A 400 8.69 -5.99 -19.68
N SER A 401 9.75 -5.82 -20.44
CA SER A 401 10.14 -4.49 -20.94
C SER A 401 9.37 -4.17 -22.23
N PRO A 402 9.15 -2.90 -22.61
CA PRO A 402 8.73 -2.56 -23.97
C PRO A 402 9.78 -3.09 -24.98
N GLY A 403 9.37 -4.04 -25.82
CA GLY A 403 10.25 -4.82 -26.72
C GLY A 403 10.21 -6.33 -26.42
N GLU A 404 10.77 -7.17 -27.29
CA GLU A 404 10.74 -8.65 -27.16
C GLU A 404 11.72 -9.21 -26.10
N THR A 405 11.85 -8.52 -24.96
CA THR A 405 12.75 -8.91 -23.86
C THR A 405 12.01 -9.13 -22.56
N VAL A 406 12.50 -10.08 -21.77
CA VAL A 406 11.95 -10.45 -20.47
C VAL A 406 13.08 -10.44 -19.44
N VAL A 407 12.91 -9.70 -18.36
CA VAL A 407 13.85 -9.68 -17.25
C VAL A 407 13.34 -10.61 -16.16
N THR A 408 14.19 -11.51 -15.70
CA THR A 408 13.90 -12.41 -14.58
C THR A 408 14.86 -12.11 -13.43
N VAL A 409 14.32 -11.87 -12.24
CA VAL A 409 15.09 -11.75 -10.99
C VAL A 409 14.73 -12.92 -10.10
N SER A 410 15.68 -13.85 -9.95
CA SER A 410 15.54 -15.04 -9.13
C SER A 410 16.24 -14.88 -7.78
N THR A 411 15.59 -15.27 -6.70
CA THR A 411 16.22 -15.49 -5.40
C THR A 411 16.38 -16.99 -5.21
N ASN A 412 17.59 -17.43 -4.86
CA ASN A 412 17.95 -18.84 -4.77
C ASN A 412 18.55 -19.15 -3.40
N GLU A 413 18.08 -20.22 -2.78
CA GLU A 413 18.66 -20.80 -1.57
C GLU A 413 19.84 -21.69 -1.95
N ARG A 414 21.03 -21.43 -1.40
CA ARG A 414 22.18 -22.32 -1.53
C ARG A 414 22.04 -23.43 -0.49
N LEU A 415 22.26 -24.67 -0.89
CA LEU A 415 22.13 -25.84 -0.03
C LEU A 415 23.52 -26.40 0.30
N GLY A 416 23.73 -26.73 1.57
CA GLY A 416 24.89 -27.44 2.05
C GLY A 416 24.82 -28.94 1.74
N PRO A 417 25.89 -29.70 1.99
CA PRO A 417 25.93 -31.15 1.75
C PRO A 417 24.87 -31.94 2.53
N ASP A 418 24.35 -31.39 3.64
CA ASP A 418 23.29 -31.96 4.47
C ASP A 418 21.88 -31.51 4.06
N GLY A 419 21.76 -30.79 2.94
CA GLY A 419 20.50 -30.24 2.42
C GLY A 419 20.00 -29.00 3.15
N ARG A 420 20.73 -28.47 4.13
CA ARG A 420 20.35 -27.23 4.83
C ARG A 420 20.67 -26.00 4.01
N ILE A 421 19.89 -24.93 4.22
CA ILE A 421 20.13 -23.63 3.58
C ILE A 421 21.39 -23.01 4.21
N VAL A 422 22.42 -22.78 3.40
CA VAL A 422 23.72 -22.18 3.79
C VAL A 422 23.88 -20.74 3.27
N GLY A 423 22.80 -20.15 2.79
CA GLY A 423 22.74 -18.74 2.40
C GLY A 423 21.86 -18.51 1.19
N LEU A 424 21.74 -17.25 0.81
CA LEU A 424 20.91 -16.83 -0.31
C LEU A 424 21.75 -16.18 -1.41
N SER A 425 21.23 -16.24 -2.64
CA SER A 425 21.81 -15.55 -3.78
C SER A 425 20.73 -15.00 -4.67
N THR A 426 21.02 -13.90 -5.35
CA THR A 426 20.12 -13.32 -6.34
C THR A 426 20.77 -13.49 -7.72
N GLN A 427 19.98 -13.88 -8.71
CA GLN A 427 20.39 -13.92 -10.10
C GLN A 427 19.38 -13.17 -10.96
N THR A 428 19.87 -12.16 -11.66
CA THR A 428 19.11 -11.46 -12.70
C THR A 428 19.51 -12.00 -14.06
N GLN A 429 18.55 -12.23 -14.95
CA GLN A 429 18.78 -12.53 -16.37
C GLN A 429 17.86 -11.67 -17.22
N VAL A 430 18.38 -11.19 -18.34
CA VAL A 430 17.62 -10.55 -19.40
C VAL A 430 17.57 -11.52 -20.58
N TRP A 431 16.38 -11.95 -20.93
CA TRP A 431 16.08 -12.86 -22.02
C TRP A 431 15.60 -12.07 -23.22
N ALA A 432 16.07 -12.43 -24.40
CA ALA A 432 15.59 -11.89 -25.67
C ALA A 432 15.15 -13.02 -26.59
N ARG A 433 14.11 -12.78 -27.38
CA ARG A 433 13.72 -13.68 -28.47
C ARG A 433 14.72 -13.52 -29.62
N THR A 434 15.28 -14.63 -30.08
CA THR A 434 16.14 -14.71 -31.28
C THR A 434 15.53 -15.69 -32.28
N ASP A 435 16.08 -15.75 -33.49
CA ASP A 435 15.67 -16.72 -34.51
C ASP A 435 15.82 -18.18 -34.03
N ASP A 436 16.79 -18.43 -33.15
CA ASP A 436 17.07 -19.76 -32.55
C ASP A 436 16.35 -19.98 -31.20
N GLY A 437 15.39 -19.11 -30.88
CA GLY A 437 14.59 -19.14 -29.65
C GLY A 437 15.08 -18.18 -28.57
N TRP A 438 14.62 -18.38 -27.33
CA TRP A 438 14.97 -17.50 -26.22
C TRP A 438 16.43 -17.69 -25.77
N ARG A 439 17.14 -16.57 -25.60
CA ARG A 439 18.55 -16.53 -25.16
C ARG A 439 18.76 -15.48 -24.08
N VAL A 440 19.64 -15.77 -23.14
CA VAL A 440 20.11 -14.80 -22.15
C VAL A 440 21.09 -13.83 -22.82
N ILE A 441 20.77 -12.55 -22.85
CA ILE A 441 21.63 -11.48 -23.40
C ILE A 441 22.39 -10.73 -22.30
N ALA A 442 21.87 -10.72 -21.07
CA ALA A 442 22.57 -10.17 -19.92
C ALA A 442 22.26 -11.00 -18.66
N ALA A 443 23.23 -11.16 -17.77
CA ALA A 443 23.01 -11.79 -16.47
C ALA A 443 23.84 -11.13 -15.37
N CYS A 444 23.35 -11.16 -14.14
CA CYS A 444 24.11 -10.75 -12.96
C CYS A 444 23.84 -11.75 -11.84
N VAL A 445 24.89 -12.19 -11.15
CA VAL A 445 24.75 -13.00 -9.93
C VAL A 445 25.38 -12.25 -8.77
N SER A 446 24.64 -12.14 -7.68
CA SER A 446 25.10 -11.51 -6.46
C SER A 446 24.86 -12.45 -5.28
N PRO A 447 25.90 -12.87 -4.55
CA PRO A 447 25.69 -13.50 -3.26
C PRO A 447 25.04 -12.47 -2.34
N MET A 448 23.99 -12.86 -1.62
CA MET A 448 23.50 -12.04 -0.51
C MET A 448 24.44 -12.27 0.67
N SER A 449 25.03 -11.20 1.20
CA SER A 449 25.88 -11.26 2.39
C SER A 449 25.09 -11.91 3.54
N ASP A 450 25.69 -12.82 4.30
CA ASP A 450 25.14 -13.35 5.56
C ASP A 450 25.19 -12.29 6.68
N GLY A 451 24.84 -11.05 6.35
CA GLY A 451 24.83 -9.89 7.25
C GLY A 451 23.70 -9.97 8.25
N ASN A 452 23.94 -10.73 9.32
CA ASN A 452 23.39 -10.66 10.67
C ASN A 452 21.86 -10.43 10.82
N LEU A 453 21.15 -11.50 11.18
CA LEU A 453 19.83 -11.49 11.84
C LEU A 453 19.85 -10.89 13.26
N SER A 454 20.82 -10.02 13.60
CA SER A 454 20.87 -9.32 14.88
C SER A 454 21.71 -8.03 14.79
N GLY A 455 21.14 -6.92 15.26
CA GLY A 455 21.87 -5.81 15.91
C GLY A 455 22.84 -4.93 15.11
N ALA A 456 22.46 -3.65 15.02
CA ALA A 456 23.24 -2.42 14.78
C ALA A 456 23.47 -1.95 13.32
N PRO A 457 23.36 -0.62 13.05
CA PRO A 457 23.44 -0.05 11.71
C PRO A 457 24.90 0.00 11.23
N VAL A 458 25.13 -0.39 9.98
CA VAL A 458 26.41 -0.16 9.30
C VAL A 458 26.48 1.32 8.92
N ALA A 459 27.43 2.03 9.51
CA ALA A 459 27.75 3.41 9.21
C ALA A 459 28.39 3.55 7.82
N GLY A 460 27.95 4.60 7.09
CA GLY A 460 28.73 5.34 6.08
C GLY A 460 29.46 4.56 5.00
N ALA A 461 28.80 4.30 3.87
CA ALA A 461 29.48 4.16 2.58
C ALA A 461 29.22 5.42 1.76
N SER A 462 30.20 6.33 1.77
CA SER A 462 30.24 7.51 0.89
C SER A 462 30.46 7.06 -0.56
N TRP A 463 29.64 7.57 -1.48
CA TRP A 463 29.94 7.50 -2.91
C TRP A 463 31.13 8.42 -3.20
N ALA A 464 32.31 7.85 -3.41
CA ALA A 464 33.43 8.56 -4.02
C ALA A 464 33.24 8.48 -5.54
N GLY A 465 32.82 9.58 -6.15
CA GLY A 465 32.65 9.68 -7.59
C GLY A 465 33.95 9.41 -8.33
N VAL A 466 33.86 8.73 -9.47
CA VAL A 466 34.95 8.66 -10.45
C VAL A 466 34.99 10.01 -11.18
N PRO A 467 36.16 10.64 -11.39
CA PRO A 467 36.26 11.96 -12.02
C PRO A 467 35.78 11.91 -13.47
N SER A 468 35.04 12.94 -13.90
CA SER A 468 34.77 13.16 -15.32
C SER A 468 36.09 13.44 -16.04
N ALA A 469 36.50 12.54 -16.92
CA ALA A 469 37.52 12.87 -17.92
C ALA A 469 36.84 13.73 -18.99
N ASP A 470 37.16 15.03 -19.01
CA ASP A 470 36.78 15.92 -20.11
C ASP A 470 37.45 15.44 -21.42
N PRO A 471 36.76 15.55 -22.57
CA PRO A 471 37.40 15.35 -23.87
C PRO A 471 38.42 16.48 -24.15
N PRO A 472 39.51 16.22 -24.90
CA PRO A 472 40.56 17.19 -25.14
C PRO A 472 40.03 18.43 -25.86
N GLY A 473 40.43 19.60 -25.33
CA GLY A 473 39.89 20.91 -25.67
C GLY A 473 40.07 21.33 -27.13
N MET A 474 39.01 21.91 -27.68
CA MET A 474 39.10 22.91 -28.73
C MET A 474 39.04 24.29 -28.05
N GLU A 475 40.14 25.04 -28.11
CA GLU A 475 40.17 26.44 -27.66
C GLU A 475 39.32 27.32 -28.59
N PRO A 476 38.50 28.24 -28.06
CA PRO A 476 37.90 29.30 -28.86
C PRO A 476 38.96 30.36 -29.21
N PRO A 477 38.92 30.96 -30.41
CA PRO A 477 39.93 31.93 -30.82
C PRO A 477 39.81 33.24 -30.03
N GLU A 478 40.95 33.70 -29.52
CA GLU A 478 41.08 34.98 -28.84
C GLU A 478 40.88 36.17 -29.79
N GLY A 479 40.11 37.14 -29.31
CA GLY A 479 40.30 38.55 -29.62
C GLY A 479 39.48 39.12 -30.77
N ARG A 480 38.54 39.99 -30.44
CA ARG A 480 38.56 41.39 -30.88
C ARG A 480 37.75 42.27 -29.91
N ARG A 481 38.29 43.47 -29.76
CA ARG A 481 37.92 44.57 -28.86
C ARG A 481 36.47 45.02 -28.97
#